data_AF-A0A842SGT7-F1
#
_entry.id   AF-A0A842SGT7-F1
#
_cell.length_a   1.000
_cell.length_b   1.000
_cell.length_c   1.000
_cell.angle_alpha   90.00
_cell.angle_beta   90.00
_cell.angle_gamma   90.00
#
_symmetry.space_group_name_H-M   'P 1'
#
loop_
_entity.id
_entity.type
_entity.pdbx_description
1 polymer ?
#
loop_
_entity_poly.entity_id
_entity_poly.type
_entity_poly.pdbx_seq_one_letter_code
_entity_poly.pdbx_strand_id
1 'polypeptide(L)' 'MSKTVRVDDETYRKLSEYAGELQSKLKRPVSINEAIRYLTREIPANNRISDLAGTWKTTDEEIEEIMTDLRRGWEKWRHS' A
#
# COMPACT_ATOMS: atom_id res chain seq x y z
N MET A 1 13.84 9.99 19.66
CA MET A 1 15.07 10.81 19.75
C MET A 1 15.41 11.34 18.37
N SER A 2 15.62 12.64 18.21
CA SER A 2 16.13 13.22 16.95
C SER A 2 17.65 13.02 16.88
N LYS A 3 18.14 12.53 15.74
CA LYS A 3 19.57 12.49 15.44
C LYS A 3 19.86 13.42 14.28
N THR A 4 20.93 14.19 14.39
CA THR A 4 21.36 15.11 13.33
C THR A 4 22.30 14.37 12.39
N VAL A 5 21.93 14.32 11.11
CA VAL A 5 22.78 13.81 10.03
C VAL A 5 23.11 14.99 9.13
N ARG A 6 24.39 15.22 8.86
CA ARG A 6 24.84 16.22 7.89
C ARG A 6 24.82 15.59 6.50
N VAL A 7 24.28 16.32 5.54
CA VAL A 7 24.28 15.98 4.12
C VAL A 7 24.84 17.16 3.36
N ASP A 8 25.48 16.92 2.22
CA ASP A 8 25.83 17.99 1.28
C ASP A 8 24.59 18.57 0.58
N ASP A 9 24.76 19.74 -0.04
CA ASP A 9 23.69 20.46 -0.71
C ASP A 9 23.10 19.68 -1.89
N GLU A 10 23.93 18.91 -2.60
CA GLU A 10 23.50 18.11 -3.74
C GLU A 10 22.53 17.01 -3.29
N THR A 11 22.88 16.33 -2.21
CA THR A 11 22.09 15.27 -1.58
C THR A 11 20.79 15.85 -1.02
N TYR A 12 20.84 17.01 -0.37
CA TYR A 12 19.63 17.68 0.13
C TYR A 12 18.67 18.06 -1.01
N ARG A 13 19.21 18.58 -2.12
CA ARG A 13 18.42 18.93 -3.31
C ARG A 13 17.73 17.70 -3.89
N LYS A 14 18.47 16.60 -4.08
CA LYS A 14 17.92 15.33 -4.58
C LYS A 14 16.80 14.82 -3.68
N LEU A 15 16.99 14.81 -2.36
CA LEU A 15 15.95 14.39 -1.41
C LEU A 15 14.69 15.26 -1.48
N SER A 16 14.87 16.57 -1.70
CA SER A 16 13.76 17.52 -1.84
C SER A 16 12.99 17.30 -3.15
N GLU A 17 13.68 17.05 -4.26
CA GLU A 17 13.06 16.69 -5.54
C GLU A 17 12.22 15.42 -5.41
N TYR A 18 12.76 14.36 -4.79
CA TYR A 18 12.02 13.13 -4.50
C TYR A 18 10.78 13.37 -3.63
N ALA A 19 10.87 14.22 -2.62
CA ALA A 19 9.72 14.58 -1.79
C ALA A 19 8.64 15.29 -2.60
N GLY A 20 9.02 16.18 -3.54
CA GLY A 20 8.09 16.86 -4.45
C GLY A 20 7.40 15.92 -5.43
N GLU A 21 8.13 14.97 -5.99
CA GLU A 21 7.53 13.90 -6.81
C GLU A 21 6.54 13.06 -6.01
N LEU A 22 6.89 12.68 -4.78
CA LEU A 22 6.06 11.85 -3.92
C LEU A 22 4.80 12.60 -3.48
N GLN A 23 4.92 13.90 -3.17
CA GLN A 23 3.78 14.78 -2.89
C GLN A 23 2.82 14.86 -4.07
N SER A 24 3.34 14.97 -5.30
CA SER A 24 2.53 15.00 -6.52
C SER A 24 1.76 13.68 -6.73
N LYS A 25 2.41 12.54 -6.46
CA LYS A 25 1.78 11.21 -6.56
C LYS A 25 0.73 10.95 -5.49
N LEU A 26 1.00 11.33 -4.24
CA LEU A 26 0.12 11.06 -3.09
C LEU A 26 -0.93 12.16 -2.86
N LYS A 27 -0.84 13.30 -3.56
CA LYS A 27 -1.72 14.47 -3.42
C LYS A 27 -1.84 15.00 -1.98
N ARG A 28 -0.78 14.83 -1.19
CA ARG A 28 -0.68 15.35 0.19
C ARG A 28 0.74 15.82 0.51
N PRO A 29 0.93 16.71 1.49
CA PRO A 29 2.27 17.08 1.96
C PRO A 29 3.06 15.85 2.42
N VAL A 30 4.34 15.81 2.06
CA VAL A 30 5.27 14.71 2.37
C VAL A 30 6.49 15.27 3.10
N SER A 31 6.88 14.63 4.20
CA SER A 31 8.10 15.01 4.93
C SER A 31 9.35 14.37 4.32
N ILE A 32 10.53 14.97 4.52
CA ILE A 32 11.81 14.37 4.10
C ILE A 32 11.99 12.98 4.71
N ASN A 33 11.61 12.77 5.97
CA ASN A 33 11.65 11.45 6.61
C ASN A 33 10.78 10.41 5.89
N GLU A 34 9.65 10.84 5.34
CA GLU A 34 8.77 9.97 4.57
C GLU A 34 9.32 9.68 3.17
N ALA A 35 9.92 10.68 2.52
CA ALA A 35 10.65 10.47 1.26
C ALA A 35 11.82 9.48 1.45
N ILE A 36 12.58 9.62 2.55
CA ILE A 36 13.66 8.69 2.90
C ILE A 36 13.10 7.27 3.10
N ARG A 37 12.04 7.09 3.90
CA ARG A 37 11.41 5.76 4.10
C ARG A 37 10.91 5.13 2.79
N TYR A 38 10.39 5.95 1.89
CA TYR A 38 9.94 5.52 0.58
C TYR A 38 11.12 5.04 -0.29
N LEU A 39 12.23 5.78 -0.28
CA LEU A 39 13.46 5.45 -1.03
C LEU A 39 14.17 4.22 -0.47
N THR A 40 14.31 4.11 0.85
CA THR A 40 14.96 2.97 1.51
C THR A 40 14.11 1.72 1.49
N ARG A 41 12.85 1.81 1.02
CA ARG A 41 11.85 0.74 1.12
C ARG A 41 11.73 0.19 2.54
N GLU A 42 12.05 1.00 3.55
CA GLU A 42 11.71 0.76 4.96
C GLU A 42 10.24 1.10 5.26
N ILE A 43 9.40 1.13 4.22
CA ILE A 43 8.05 0.64 4.42
C ILE A 43 8.27 -0.85 4.69
N PRO A 44 8.05 -1.38 5.92
CA PRO A 44 8.07 -2.83 6.13
C PRO A 44 7.24 -3.39 4.99
N ALA A 45 7.79 -4.31 4.17
CA ALA A 45 7.13 -4.82 2.97
C ALA A 45 5.67 -5.10 3.34
N ASN A 46 4.80 -4.14 3.02
CA ASN A 46 3.61 -3.95 3.84
C ASN A 46 2.61 -4.82 3.15
N ASN A 47 2.43 -6.04 3.66
CA ASN A 47 1.26 -6.89 3.49
C ASN A 47 0.45 -6.48 2.26
N ARG A 48 1.02 -6.57 1.04
CA ARG A 48 0.20 -6.22 -0.10
C ARG A 48 -0.89 -7.28 -0.07
N ILE A 49 -2.16 -6.88 -0.22
CA ILE A 49 -3.25 -7.85 -0.24
C ILE A 49 -2.96 -8.91 -1.34
N SER A 50 -2.23 -8.53 -2.39
CA SER A 50 -1.69 -9.45 -3.40
C SER A 50 -0.70 -10.50 -2.87
N ASP A 51 0.05 -10.22 -1.81
CA ASP A 51 0.99 -11.16 -1.20
C ASP A 51 0.26 -12.26 -0.41
N LEU A 52 -1.01 -12.02 -0.05
CA LEU A 52 -1.93 -13.01 0.52
C LEU A 52 -2.73 -13.77 -0.56
N ALA A 53 -2.53 -13.44 -1.85
CA ALA A 53 -3.18 -14.17 -2.92
C ALA A 53 -2.61 -15.60 -2.99
N GLY A 54 -3.49 -16.60 -2.86
CA GLY A 54 -3.11 -18.01 -2.89
C GLY A 54 -2.68 -18.61 -1.53
N THR A 55 -2.67 -17.82 -0.45
CA THR A 55 -2.45 -18.37 0.91
C THR A 55 -3.72 -19.00 1.50
N TRP A 56 -4.87 -18.68 0.92
CA TRP A 56 -6.16 -19.21 1.34
C TRP A 56 -6.28 -20.66 0.86
N LYS A 57 -6.40 -21.60 1.81
CA LYS A 57 -6.71 -23.01 1.56
C LYS A 57 -8.22 -23.19 1.73
N THR A 58 -8.87 -23.80 0.75
CA THR A 58 -10.33 -24.01 0.74
C THR A 58 -10.61 -25.35 0.11
N THR A 59 -11.63 -26.04 0.59
CA THR A 59 -12.15 -27.22 -0.08
C THR A 59 -13.10 -26.81 -1.22
N ASP A 60 -13.34 -27.73 -2.15
CA ASP A 60 -14.29 -27.48 -3.24
C ASP A 60 -15.72 -27.22 -2.71
N GLU A 61 -16.09 -27.87 -1.59
CA GLU A 61 -17.37 -27.71 -0.90
C GLU A 61 -17.53 -26.28 -0.34
N GLU A 62 -16.50 -25.76 0.32
CA GLU A 62 -16.48 -24.38 0.85
C GLU A 62 -16.56 -23.34 -0.29
N ILE A 63 -15.93 -23.61 -1.44
CA ILE A 63 -16.04 -22.74 -2.63
C ILE A 63 -17.48 -22.71 -3.14
N GLU A 64 -18.13 -23.87 -3.21
CA GLU A 64 -19.52 -23.98 -3.70
C GLU A 64 -20.51 -23.23 -2.81
N GLU A 65 -20.34 -23.32 -1.49
CA GLU A 65 -21.14 -22.58 -0.50
C GLU A 65 -20.96 -21.06 -0.68
N ILE A 66 -19.71 -20.58 -0.73
CA ILE A 66 -19.38 -19.16 -0.92
C ILE A 66 -20.00 -18.62 -2.22
N MET A 67 -19.89 -19.39 -3.31
CA MET A 67 -20.44 -18.98 -4.61
C MET A 67 -21.97 -18.93 -4.60
N THR A 68 -22.63 -19.83 -3.87
CA THR A 68 -24.08 -19.86 -3.71
C THR A 68 -24.57 -18.62 -2.95
N ASP A 69 -23.91 -18.29 -1.84
CA ASP A 69 -24.24 -17.13 -1.04
C ASP A 69 -24.02 -15.81 -1.78
N LEU A 70 -22.92 -15.71 -2.55
CA LEU A 70 -22.66 -14.54 -3.40
C LEU A 70 -23.75 -14.36 -4.46
N ARG A 71 -24.16 -15.43 -5.15
CA ARG A 71 -25.25 -15.37 -6.15
C ARG A 71 -26.56 -14.90 -5.51
N ARG A 72 -26.92 -15.47 -4.38
CA ARG A 72 -28.14 -15.09 -3.64
C ARG A 72 -28.10 -13.63 -3.18
N GLY A 73 -26.95 -13.16 -2.71
CA GLY A 73 -26.75 -11.75 -2.36
C GLY A 73 -26.90 -10.82 -3.55
N TRP A 74 -26.30 -11.17 -4.69
CA TRP A 74 -26.40 -10.42 -5.95
C TRP A 74 -27.81 -10.36 -6.51
N GLU A 75 -28.57 -11.45 -6.45
CA GLU A 75 -29.98 -11.48 -6.87
C GLU A 75 -30.82 -10.52 -6.02
N LYS A 76 -30.65 -10.54 -4.69
CA LYS A 76 -31.34 -9.60 -3.80
C LYS A 76 -30.99 -8.15 -4.10
N TRP A 77 -29.72 -7.86 -4.39
CA TRP A 77 -29.27 -6.52 -4.70
C TRP A 77 -29.82 -6.00 -6.04
N ARG A 78 -29.93 -6.89 -7.05
CA ARG A 78 -30.49 -6.55 -8.36
C ARG A 78 -32.00 -6.29 -8.34
N HIS A 79 -32.69 -6.83 -7.35
CA HIS A 79 -34.13 -6.63 -7.13
C HIS A 79 -34.44 -5.55 -6.08
N SER A 80 -33.44 -4.79 -5.62
CA SER A 80 -33.58 -3.65 -4.72
C SER A 80 -33.41 -2.31 -5.45
#